data_AF-A0A1M3EH11-F1
#
_entry.id   AF-A0A1M3EH11-F1
#
_cell.length_a   1.000
_cell.length_b   1.000
_cell.length_c   1.000
_cell.angle_alpha   90.00
_cell.angle_beta   90.00
_cell.angle_gamma   90.00
#
_symmetry.space_group_name_H-M   'P 1'
#
loop_
_entity.id
_entity.type
_entity.pdbx_description
1 polymer ?
#
loop_
_entity_poly.entity_id
_entity_poly.type
_entity_poly.pdbx_seq_one_letter_code
_entity_poly.pdbx_strand_id
1 'polypeptide(L)'
;MPPEAPPTFEPKPTSDDAAPGGSDVEDGAAGAAPEPSGAPGPSRPTGWAALGSALRPRATRAQVLAGVLCAVLGFAIVVQLRQNGDSALSQLRQDDLVRLLDEASTRSDQLSREAADLQRERDQLVSGSNNRQAAIDAARRSAATQGILAGRLPAVGPGVRITVTDNGGSVRPITMLNMLEELRNAGAEAVQLNDQRVTASSAFTGSTGAVQLDGTTLTAPYVWLVIGDPDTIATALDIPGGAMAYVRNDGGSGSVDKLTEVHVDALRAAAEPRYATPAAVPGS
;
A
#
# COMPACT_ATOMS: atom_id res chain seq x y z
N MET A 1 24.11 -29.84 6.81
CA MET A 1 22.64 -30.05 6.76
C MET A 1 22.14 -29.47 5.43
N PRO A 2 21.09 -30.03 4.82
CA PRO A 2 20.50 -29.53 3.57
C PRO A 2 19.69 -28.23 3.78
N PRO A 3 19.37 -27.48 2.71
CA PRO A 3 18.58 -26.25 2.79
C PRO A 3 17.09 -26.50 3.08
N GLU A 4 16.47 -25.51 3.73
CA GLU A 4 15.10 -25.54 4.27
C GLU A 4 14.05 -25.15 3.20
N ALA A 5 12.87 -25.79 3.25
CA ALA A 5 11.78 -25.60 2.30
C ALA A 5 10.69 -24.65 2.86
N PRO A 6 9.91 -23.93 2.03
CA PRO A 6 8.90 -22.98 2.49
C PRO A 6 7.67 -23.66 3.10
N PRO A 7 6.93 -23.00 4.01
CA PRO A 7 5.82 -23.59 4.76
C PRO A 7 4.54 -23.76 3.93
N THR A 8 3.91 -24.93 4.09
CA THR A 8 2.59 -25.28 3.55
C THR A 8 1.46 -24.77 4.47
N PHE A 9 0.35 -24.30 3.89
CA PHE A 9 -0.89 -24.02 4.63
C PHE A 9 -1.75 -25.28 4.75
N GLU A 10 -2.18 -25.63 5.97
CA GLU A 10 -3.22 -26.63 6.22
C GLU A 10 -4.42 -26.01 6.96
N PRO A 11 -5.66 -26.43 6.67
CA PRO A 11 -6.87 -25.92 7.32
C PRO A 11 -7.22 -26.67 8.62
N LYS A 12 -7.89 -25.99 9.55
CA LYS A 12 -8.32 -26.55 10.84
C LYS A 12 -9.71 -27.22 10.72
N PRO A 13 -9.93 -28.42 11.32
CA PRO A 13 -11.20 -29.13 11.22
C PRO A 13 -12.28 -28.64 12.21
N THR A 14 -13.53 -28.88 11.85
CA THR A 14 -14.73 -28.78 12.68
C THR A 14 -14.97 -30.07 13.46
N SER A 15 -15.52 -29.98 14.67
CA SER A 15 -16.02 -31.13 15.44
C SER A 15 -17.48 -30.91 15.83
N ASP A 16 -18.33 -31.84 15.38
CA ASP A 16 -19.73 -32.01 15.79
C ASP A 16 -19.82 -32.96 17.01
N ASP A 17 -21.05 -33.23 17.49
CA ASP A 17 -21.50 -34.20 18.53
C ASP A 17 -21.96 -33.56 19.87
N ALA A 18 -22.97 -34.08 20.60
CA ALA A 18 -24.15 -34.90 20.28
C ALA A 18 -25.08 -34.93 21.53
N ALA A 19 -26.39 -35.20 21.37
CA ALA A 19 -27.35 -35.34 22.48
C ALA A 19 -27.42 -36.79 23.07
N PRO A 20 -27.97 -36.99 24.29
CA PRO A 20 -29.40 -37.41 24.45
C PRO A 20 -30.08 -36.85 25.75
N GLY A 21 -31.34 -37.12 26.12
CA GLY A 21 -32.47 -37.75 25.39
C GLY A 21 -33.45 -38.58 26.27
N GLY A 22 -34.64 -38.04 26.60
CA GLY A 22 -35.76 -38.71 27.32
C GLY A 22 -35.72 -38.63 28.86
N SER A 23 -36.79 -38.90 29.63
CA SER A 23 -38.26 -38.95 29.40
C SER A 23 -38.94 -39.33 30.72
N ASP A 24 -40.07 -38.73 31.11
CA ASP A 24 -40.94 -39.25 32.20
C ASP A 24 -42.40 -38.77 32.07
N VAL A 25 -43.35 -39.36 32.80
CA VAL A 25 -44.79 -39.44 32.38
C VAL A 25 -45.83 -39.37 33.53
N GLU A 26 -46.96 -38.65 33.28
CA GLU A 26 -48.29 -38.68 33.99
C GLU A 26 -48.31 -38.27 35.51
N ASP A 27 -49.42 -37.99 36.23
CA ASP A 27 -50.88 -38.12 35.98
C ASP A 27 -51.74 -37.15 36.86
N GLY A 28 -53.06 -37.05 36.59
CA GLY A 28 -54.15 -36.70 37.55
C GLY A 28 -54.49 -35.21 37.77
N ALA A 29 -55.67 -34.60 37.51
CA ALA A 29 -57.10 -34.96 37.33
C ALA A 29 -58.05 -34.56 38.50
N ALA A 30 -59.32 -34.24 38.15
CA ALA A 30 -60.46 -33.70 38.96
C ALA A 30 -60.39 -32.18 39.27
N GLY A 31 -61.40 -31.33 39.04
CA GLY A 31 -62.86 -31.39 39.21
C GLY A 31 -63.25 -30.09 39.99
N ALA A 32 -64.45 -29.48 39.97
CA ALA A 32 -65.70 -29.72 39.26
C ALA A 32 -66.49 -28.37 39.20
N ALA A 33 -67.53 -28.27 38.35
CA ALA A 33 -68.55 -27.22 38.45
C ALA A 33 -69.53 -27.55 39.61
N PRO A 34 -70.31 -26.58 40.16
CA PRO A 34 -71.47 -26.04 39.43
C PRO A 34 -71.80 -24.53 39.64
N GLU A 35 -72.76 -24.07 38.84
CA GLU A 35 -73.56 -22.83 38.97
C GLU A 35 -74.48 -22.87 40.23
N PRO A 36 -75.45 -21.93 40.50
CA PRO A 36 -75.92 -20.76 39.72
C PRO A 36 -76.31 -19.47 40.49
N SER A 37 -76.67 -18.40 39.76
CA SER A 37 -78.08 -17.92 39.67
C SER A 37 -78.26 -16.39 39.46
N GLY A 38 -79.14 -16.04 38.49
CA GLY A 38 -79.84 -14.75 38.38
C GLY A 38 -79.13 -13.64 37.58
N ALA A 39 -79.80 -12.85 36.73
CA ALA A 39 -81.16 -12.87 36.18
C ALA A 39 -81.21 -12.00 34.89
N PRO A 40 -82.22 -12.12 33.99
CA PRO A 40 -82.09 -11.64 32.61
C PRO A 40 -82.55 -10.20 32.33
N GLY A 41 -81.91 -9.54 31.36
CA GLY A 41 -82.33 -8.26 30.77
C GLY A 41 -82.78 -8.42 29.30
N PRO A 42 -83.88 -7.79 28.85
CA PRO A 42 -84.53 -8.13 27.58
C PRO A 42 -83.86 -7.53 26.33
N SER A 43 -83.90 -8.31 25.25
CA SER A 43 -83.45 -7.94 23.90
C SER A 43 -84.32 -6.85 23.26
N ARG A 44 -83.69 -5.82 22.68
CA ARG A 44 -84.37 -4.78 21.87
C ARG A 44 -84.37 -5.15 20.37
N PRO A 45 -85.41 -4.77 19.61
CA PRO A 45 -85.63 -5.23 18.25
C PRO A 45 -84.77 -4.54 17.18
N THR A 46 -84.59 -5.24 16.06
CA THR A 46 -83.85 -4.79 14.87
C THR A 46 -84.61 -3.70 14.08
N GLY A 47 -84.13 -2.45 14.15
CA GLY A 47 -84.74 -1.30 13.44
C GLY A 47 -84.77 -1.42 11.90
N TRP A 48 -83.96 -2.29 11.31
CA TRP A 48 -83.89 -2.50 9.86
C TRP A 48 -85.12 -3.21 9.29
N ALA A 49 -85.86 -3.98 10.11
CA ALA A 49 -87.09 -4.66 9.68
C ALA A 49 -88.27 -3.68 9.47
N ALA A 50 -88.26 -2.52 10.13
CA ALA A 50 -89.31 -1.50 9.98
C ALA A 50 -89.14 -0.63 8.72
N LEU A 51 -87.91 -0.43 8.23
CA LEU A 51 -87.67 0.36 7.02
C LEU A 51 -88.20 -0.31 5.75
N GLY A 52 -88.08 -1.64 5.65
CA GLY A 52 -88.50 -2.40 4.47
C GLY A 52 -90.01 -2.34 4.19
N SER A 53 -90.85 -2.20 5.22
CA SER A 53 -92.31 -2.09 5.06
C SER A 53 -92.78 -0.69 4.65
N ALA A 54 -91.94 0.35 4.86
CA ALA A 54 -92.22 1.72 4.45
C ALA A 54 -91.93 1.99 2.95
N LEU A 55 -91.09 1.18 2.31
CA LEU A 55 -90.76 1.29 0.88
C LEU A 55 -91.77 0.60 -0.06
N ARG A 56 -92.92 0.12 0.43
CA ARG A 56 -93.98 -0.40 -0.45
C ARG A 56 -94.49 0.71 -1.40
N PRO A 57 -94.33 0.57 -2.73
CA PRO A 57 -94.77 1.58 -3.67
C PRO A 57 -96.30 1.68 -3.66
N ARG A 58 -96.82 2.82 -3.23
CA ARG A 58 -98.23 3.20 -3.35
C ARG A 58 -98.26 4.47 -4.18
N ALA A 59 -98.51 4.29 -5.48
CA ALA A 59 -98.47 5.32 -6.51
C ALA A 59 -99.34 6.54 -6.15
N THR A 60 -98.73 7.46 -5.42
CA THR A 60 -99.29 8.70 -4.91
C THR A 60 -98.40 9.82 -5.43
N ARG A 61 -98.99 10.98 -5.73
CA ARG A 61 -98.28 12.08 -6.40
C ARG A 61 -97.01 12.52 -5.64
N ALA A 62 -97.00 12.38 -4.32
CA ALA A 62 -95.83 12.64 -3.46
C ALA A 62 -94.66 11.65 -3.67
N GLN A 63 -94.92 10.34 -3.86
CA GLN A 63 -93.85 9.37 -4.12
C GLN A 63 -93.19 9.59 -5.49
N VAL A 64 -93.96 10.01 -6.51
CA VAL A 64 -93.40 10.37 -7.83
C VAL A 64 -92.49 11.59 -7.71
N LEU A 65 -92.93 12.61 -6.98
CA LEU A 65 -92.16 13.86 -6.78
C LEU A 65 -90.87 13.61 -5.98
N ALA A 66 -90.93 12.76 -4.94
CA ALA A 66 -89.75 12.31 -4.19
C ALA A 66 -88.80 11.47 -5.06
N GLY A 67 -89.32 10.56 -5.90
CA GLY A 67 -88.51 9.77 -6.83
C GLY A 67 -87.78 10.63 -7.86
N VAL A 68 -88.45 11.64 -8.42
CA VAL A 68 -87.84 12.62 -9.33
C VAL A 68 -86.77 13.46 -8.61
N LEU A 69 -87.04 13.92 -7.38
CA LEU A 69 -86.06 14.64 -6.56
C LEU A 69 -84.81 13.79 -6.27
N CYS A 70 -84.98 12.51 -5.89
CA CYS A 70 -83.86 11.59 -5.71
C CYS A 70 -83.11 11.29 -7.02
N ALA A 71 -83.82 11.18 -8.16
CA ALA A 71 -83.18 10.98 -9.45
C ALA A 71 -82.36 12.21 -9.88
N VAL A 72 -82.88 13.43 -9.69
CA VAL A 72 -82.16 14.68 -9.95
C VAL A 72 -80.97 14.85 -9.00
N LEU A 73 -81.13 14.54 -7.71
CA LEU A 73 -80.05 14.60 -6.72
C LEU A 73 -78.96 13.56 -7.02
N GLY A 74 -79.34 12.33 -7.35
CA GLY A 74 -78.40 11.27 -7.75
C GLY A 74 -77.67 11.60 -9.05
N PHE A 75 -78.38 12.14 -10.05
CA PHE A 75 -77.78 12.64 -11.28
C PHE A 75 -76.82 13.80 -11.04
N ALA A 76 -77.20 14.76 -10.18
CA ALA A 76 -76.34 15.87 -9.79
C ALA A 76 -75.06 15.37 -9.08
N ILE A 77 -75.17 14.42 -8.14
CA ILE A 77 -74.02 13.80 -7.48
C ILE A 77 -73.11 13.09 -8.50
N VAL A 78 -73.66 12.34 -9.46
CA VAL A 78 -72.88 11.67 -10.51
C VAL A 78 -72.18 12.67 -11.43
N VAL A 79 -72.85 13.76 -11.83
CA VAL A 79 -72.28 14.84 -12.64
C VAL A 79 -71.17 15.56 -11.88
N GLN A 80 -71.40 15.89 -10.61
CA GLN A 80 -70.47 16.59 -9.73
C GLN A 80 -69.25 15.73 -9.40
N LEU A 81 -69.41 14.42 -9.23
CA LEU A 81 -68.31 13.46 -9.08
C LEU A 81 -67.51 13.29 -10.38
N ARG A 82 -68.15 13.29 -11.56
CA ARG A 82 -67.42 13.28 -12.85
C ARG A 82 -66.61 14.55 -13.05
N GLN A 83 -67.20 15.72 -12.78
CA GLN A 83 -66.54 17.02 -12.93
C GLN A 83 -65.36 17.20 -11.95
N ASN A 84 -65.49 16.74 -10.69
CA ASN A 84 -64.38 16.76 -9.73
C ASN A 84 -63.32 15.67 -9.99
N GLY A 85 -63.73 14.48 -10.45
CA GLY A 85 -62.84 13.33 -10.60
C GLY A 85 -61.78 13.54 -11.68
N ASP A 86 -62.18 13.96 -12.88
CA ASP A 86 -61.25 14.15 -14.02
C ASP A 86 -60.27 15.31 -13.77
N SER A 87 -60.71 16.35 -13.04
CA SER A 87 -59.89 17.51 -12.68
C SER A 87 -58.85 17.17 -11.61
N ALA A 88 -59.22 16.44 -10.55
CA ALA A 88 -58.31 16.11 -9.46
C ALA A 88 -57.27 15.03 -9.84
N LEU A 89 -57.65 14.03 -10.65
CA LEU A 89 -56.78 12.91 -11.04
C LEU A 89 -55.75 13.27 -12.11
N SER A 90 -55.98 14.32 -12.90
CA SER A 90 -55.03 14.78 -13.92
C SER A 90 -53.92 15.64 -13.31
N GLN A 91 -54.25 16.53 -12.37
CA GLN A 91 -53.26 17.36 -11.66
C GLN A 91 -52.33 16.53 -10.75
N LEU A 92 -52.86 15.59 -9.95
CA LEU A 92 -52.03 14.72 -9.09
C LEU A 92 -50.93 13.98 -9.86
N ARG A 93 -51.21 13.52 -11.08
CA ARG A 93 -50.23 12.80 -11.92
C ARG A 93 -49.11 13.68 -12.47
N GLN A 94 -49.36 14.97 -12.69
CA GLN A 94 -48.31 15.90 -13.12
C GLN A 94 -47.43 16.29 -11.93
N ASP A 95 -48.02 16.59 -10.77
CA ASP A 95 -47.27 16.96 -9.57
C ASP A 95 -46.38 15.81 -9.07
N ASP A 96 -46.87 14.56 -9.06
CA ASP A 96 -46.08 13.38 -8.69
C ASP A 96 -44.94 13.09 -9.67
N LEU A 97 -45.14 13.31 -10.98
CA LEU A 97 -44.08 13.13 -12.00
C LEU A 97 -43.00 14.20 -11.88
N VAL A 98 -43.37 15.46 -11.62
CA VAL A 98 -42.41 16.55 -11.37
C VAL A 98 -41.63 16.26 -10.09
N ARG A 99 -42.31 15.85 -9.01
CA ARG A 99 -41.65 15.48 -7.75
C ARG A 99 -40.68 14.30 -7.90
N LEU A 100 -41.07 13.26 -8.64
CA LEU A 100 -40.19 12.12 -8.92
C LEU A 100 -39.00 12.52 -9.79
N LEU A 101 -39.20 13.42 -10.76
CA LEU A 101 -38.12 13.99 -11.56
C LEU A 101 -37.15 14.83 -10.71
N ASP A 102 -37.67 15.67 -9.81
CA ASP A 102 -36.85 16.48 -8.89
C ASP A 102 -36.07 15.60 -7.91
N GLU A 103 -36.67 14.53 -7.38
CA GLU A 103 -35.98 13.56 -6.53
C GLU A 103 -34.90 12.79 -7.32
N ALA A 104 -35.22 12.33 -8.53
CA ALA A 104 -34.27 11.66 -9.41
C ALA A 104 -33.11 12.59 -9.85
N SER A 105 -33.40 13.87 -10.13
CA SER A 105 -32.43 14.89 -10.46
C SER A 105 -31.53 15.20 -9.26
N THR A 106 -32.10 15.42 -8.08
CA THR A 106 -31.36 15.63 -6.82
C THR A 106 -30.44 14.45 -6.51
N ARG A 107 -30.92 13.22 -6.71
CA ARG A 107 -30.13 12.00 -6.51
C ARG A 107 -29.05 11.83 -7.58
N SER A 108 -29.32 12.20 -8.83
CA SER A 108 -28.33 12.23 -9.92
C SER A 108 -27.22 13.24 -9.62
N ASP A 109 -27.58 14.43 -9.15
CA ASP A 109 -26.64 15.48 -8.73
C ASP A 109 -25.79 15.04 -7.54
N GLN A 110 -26.40 14.39 -6.54
CA GLN A 110 -25.68 13.82 -5.39
C GLN A 110 -24.67 12.76 -5.83
N LEU A 111 -25.10 11.76 -6.61
CA LEU A 111 -24.23 10.70 -7.12
C LEU A 111 -23.11 11.26 -8.02
N SER A 112 -23.40 12.32 -8.80
CA SER A 112 -22.40 12.99 -9.64
C SER A 112 -21.34 13.71 -8.81
N ARG A 113 -21.72 14.31 -7.67
CA ARG A 113 -20.77 14.91 -6.72
C ARG A 113 -19.92 13.83 -6.04
N GLU A 114 -20.56 12.78 -5.53
CA GLU A 114 -19.90 11.65 -4.86
C GLU A 114 -18.90 10.94 -5.79
N ALA A 115 -19.26 10.70 -7.06
CA ALA A 115 -18.33 10.18 -8.06
C ALA A 115 -17.13 11.12 -8.31
N ALA A 116 -17.35 12.44 -8.32
CA ALA A 116 -16.28 13.41 -8.48
C ALA A 116 -15.38 13.53 -7.24
N ASP A 117 -15.93 13.35 -6.03
CA ASP A 117 -15.17 13.28 -4.78
C ASP A 117 -14.31 11.99 -4.72
N LEU A 118 -14.91 10.83 -4.99
CA LEU A 118 -14.20 9.54 -5.05
C LEU A 118 -13.10 9.55 -6.13
N GLN A 119 -13.34 10.22 -7.26
CA GLN A 119 -12.30 10.39 -8.29
C GLN A 119 -11.14 11.25 -7.78
N ARG A 120 -11.41 12.37 -7.09
CA ARG A 120 -10.38 13.21 -6.46
C ARG A 120 -9.58 12.44 -5.41
N GLU A 121 -10.25 11.68 -4.55
CA GLU A 121 -9.61 10.85 -3.52
C GLU A 121 -8.71 9.79 -4.16
N ARG A 122 -9.20 9.08 -5.19
CA ARG A 122 -8.39 8.12 -5.95
C ARG A 122 -7.16 8.79 -6.57
N ASP A 123 -7.30 9.96 -7.19
CA ASP A 123 -6.18 10.67 -7.80
C ASP A 123 -5.16 11.16 -6.76
N GLN A 124 -5.62 11.57 -5.58
CA GLN A 124 -4.76 11.92 -4.45
C GLN A 124 -4.02 10.70 -3.87
N LEU A 125 -4.69 9.55 -3.74
CA LEU A 125 -4.07 8.30 -3.27
C LEU A 125 -3.05 7.76 -4.27
N VAL A 126 -3.35 7.78 -5.57
CA VAL A 126 -2.44 7.34 -6.64
C VAL A 126 -1.21 8.24 -6.71
N SER A 127 -1.39 9.57 -6.73
CA SER A 127 -0.27 10.52 -6.74
C SER A 127 0.58 10.43 -5.47
N GLY A 128 -0.05 10.31 -4.29
CA GLY A 128 0.64 10.09 -3.02
C GLY A 128 1.45 8.79 -2.98
N SER A 129 0.91 7.71 -3.56
CA SER A 129 1.61 6.42 -3.70
C SER A 129 2.84 6.53 -4.61
N ASN A 130 2.68 7.14 -5.79
CA ASN A 130 3.77 7.36 -6.74
C ASN A 130 4.89 8.22 -6.13
N ASN A 131 4.54 9.29 -5.42
CA ASN A 131 5.51 10.16 -4.72
C ASN A 131 6.27 9.38 -3.63
N ARG A 132 5.58 8.54 -2.85
CA ARG A 132 6.21 7.69 -1.83
C ARG A 132 7.18 6.68 -2.46
N GLN A 133 6.79 6.04 -3.55
CA GLN A 133 7.65 5.08 -4.26
C GLN A 133 8.90 5.77 -4.82
N ALA A 134 8.75 6.93 -5.46
CA ALA A 134 9.87 7.73 -5.96
C ALA A 134 10.83 8.17 -4.84
N ALA A 135 10.31 8.52 -3.66
CA ALA A 135 11.12 8.85 -2.49
C ALA A 135 11.90 7.64 -1.95
N ILE A 136 11.27 6.45 -1.89
CA ILE A 136 11.94 5.19 -1.50
C ILE A 136 13.08 4.86 -2.49
N ASP A 137 12.85 4.99 -3.80
CA ASP A 137 13.86 4.66 -4.81
C ASP A 137 14.97 5.73 -4.91
N ALA A 138 14.70 6.98 -4.54
CA ALA A 138 15.73 7.99 -4.30
C ALA A 138 16.57 7.67 -3.06
N ALA A 139 15.94 7.29 -1.94
CA ALA A 139 16.62 6.89 -0.72
C ALA A 139 17.50 5.65 -0.92
N ARG A 140 17.00 4.62 -1.64
CA ARG A 140 17.76 3.43 -2.01
C ARG A 140 19.00 3.75 -2.85
N ARG A 141 18.86 4.61 -3.88
CA ARG A 141 20.01 5.06 -4.69
C ARG A 141 21.02 5.84 -3.86
N SER A 142 20.56 6.76 -3.01
CA SER A 142 21.43 7.50 -2.08
C SER A 142 22.19 6.57 -1.14
N ALA A 143 21.51 5.59 -0.54
CA ALA A 143 22.11 4.58 0.34
C ALA A 143 23.13 3.70 -0.41
N ALA A 144 22.87 3.34 -1.67
CA ALA A 144 23.81 2.61 -2.51
C ALA A 144 25.08 3.44 -2.82
N THR A 145 24.92 4.69 -3.25
CA THR A 145 26.04 5.62 -3.49
C THR A 145 26.86 5.84 -2.22
N GLN A 146 26.22 6.09 -1.07
CA GLN A 146 26.89 6.22 0.22
C GLN A 146 27.58 4.92 0.64
N GLY A 147 26.98 3.76 0.37
CA GLY A 147 27.58 2.45 0.63
C GLY A 147 28.85 2.21 -0.19
N ILE A 148 28.86 2.59 -1.47
CA ILE A 148 30.04 2.53 -2.34
C ILE A 148 31.14 3.47 -1.84
N LEU A 149 30.82 4.74 -1.58
CA LEU A 149 31.77 5.74 -1.08
C LEU A 149 32.37 5.38 0.29
N ALA A 150 31.58 4.78 1.18
CA ALA A 150 32.04 4.28 2.48
C ALA A 150 32.84 2.96 2.38
N GLY A 151 32.94 2.37 1.19
CA GLY A 151 33.60 1.08 0.96
C GLY A 151 32.80 -0.15 1.43
N ARG A 152 31.51 0.01 1.76
CA ARG A 152 30.65 -1.06 2.32
C ARG A 152 29.93 -1.90 1.26
N LEU A 153 29.87 -1.40 0.02
CA LEU A 153 29.30 -2.10 -1.13
C LEU A 153 30.38 -2.30 -2.21
N PRO A 154 30.28 -3.38 -3.00
CA PRO A 154 31.14 -3.59 -4.14
C PRO A 154 30.88 -2.52 -5.21
N ALA A 155 31.85 -2.31 -6.09
CA ALA A 155 31.73 -1.39 -7.23
C ALA A 155 32.25 -2.05 -8.50
N VAL A 156 31.64 -1.69 -9.64
CA VAL A 156 32.03 -2.17 -10.96
C VAL A 156 32.04 -0.99 -11.92
N GLY A 157 33.08 -0.87 -12.75
CA GLY A 157 33.22 0.20 -13.73
C GLY A 157 34.49 0.06 -14.56
N PRO A 158 34.74 0.95 -15.54
CA PRO A 158 36.01 0.99 -16.26
C PRO A 158 37.16 1.36 -15.31
N GLY A 159 38.39 1.02 -15.69
CA GLY A 159 39.56 1.42 -14.92
C GLY A 159 40.82 0.60 -15.22
N VAL A 160 41.67 0.41 -14.22
CA VAL A 160 42.97 -0.25 -14.39
C VAL A 160 43.20 -1.36 -13.36
N ARG A 161 43.92 -2.39 -13.79
CA ARG A 161 44.65 -3.31 -12.90
C ARG A 161 46.12 -2.90 -12.91
N ILE A 162 46.69 -2.63 -11.74
CA ILE A 162 48.12 -2.31 -11.60
C ILE A 162 48.76 -3.41 -10.77
N THR A 163 49.76 -4.08 -11.33
CA THR A 163 50.46 -5.18 -10.65
C THR A 163 51.85 -4.70 -10.28
N VAL A 164 52.17 -4.62 -8.98
CA VAL A 164 53.50 -4.25 -8.48
C VAL A 164 54.19 -5.47 -7.88
N THR A 165 55.29 -5.90 -8.48
CA THR A 165 56.16 -6.96 -7.98
C THR A 165 57.30 -6.41 -7.15
N ASP A 166 57.55 -7.00 -5.99
CA ASP A 166 58.64 -6.64 -5.08
C ASP A 166 59.46 -7.88 -4.70
N ASN A 167 60.36 -8.28 -5.60
CA ASN A 167 61.19 -9.47 -5.40
C ASN A 167 62.26 -9.30 -4.31
N GLY A 168 62.55 -8.06 -3.90
CA GLY A 168 63.55 -7.72 -2.90
C GLY A 168 63.00 -7.47 -1.50
N GLY A 169 61.67 -7.37 -1.35
CA GLY A 169 61.05 -6.89 -0.10
C GLY A 169 61.47 -5.45 0.21
N SER A 170 61.58 -4.61 -0.81
CA SER A 170 62.17 -3.27 -0.75
C SER A 170 61.14 -2.14 -0.89
N VAL A 171 59.89 -2.46 -1.26
CA VAL A 171 58.80 -1.46 -1.32
C VAL A 171 58.40 -1.02 0.09
N ARG A 172 58.28 0.30 0.26
CA ARG A 172 57.99 0.94 1.55
C ARG A 172 56.52 1.34 1.69
N PRO A 173 55.98 1.48 2.93
CA PRO A 173 54.62 1.95 3.13
C PRO A 173 54.33 3.34 2.53
N ILE A 174 55.32 4.25 2.54
CA ILE A 174 55.22 5.57 1.91
C ILE A 174 55.05 5.48 0.39
N THR A 175 55.64 4.49 -0.26
CA THR A 175 55.52 4.27 -1.71
C THR A 175 54.11 3.84 -2.09
N MET A 176 53.44 3.03 -1.25
CA MET A 176 52.02 2.71 -1.41
C MET A 176 51.11 3.90 -1.15
N LEU A 177 51.45 4.77 -0.18
CA LEU A 177 50.70 6.00 0.06
C LEU A 177 50.78 6.95 -1.15
N ASN A 178 51.99 7.23 -1.64
CA ASN A 178 52.19 8.06 -2.84
C ASN A 178 51.42 7.49 -4.05
N MET A 179 51.42 6.16 -4.22
CA MET A 179 50.65 5.50 -5.27
C MET A 179 49.13 5.72 -5.12
N LEU A 180 48.59 5.60 -3.90
CA LEU A 180 47.19 5.90 -3.63
C LEU A 180 46.84 7.39 -3.84
N GLU A 181 47.76 8.30 -3.53
CA GLU A 181 47.59 9.74 -3.75
C GLU A 181 47.55 10.07 -5.24
N GLU A 182 48.45 9.52 -6.07
CA GLU A 182 48.39 9.73 -7.52
C GLU A 182 47.14 9.11 -8.16
N LEU A 183 46.70 7.94 -7.70
CA LEU A 183 45.43 7.36 -8.15
C LEU A 183 44.23 8.28 -7.86
N ARG A 184 44.20 8.90 -6.66
CA ARG A 184 43.15 9.86 -6.28
C ARG A 184 43.24 11.15 -7.12
N ASN A 185 44.44 11.66 -7.36
CA ASN A 185 44.67 12.83 -8.23
C ASN A 185 44.20 12.56 -9.67
N ALA A 186 44.35 11.31 -10.15
CA ALA A 186 43.92 10.87 -11.47
C ALA A 186 42.43 10.47 -11.56
N GLY A 187 41.64 10.68 -10.50
CA GLY A 187 40.19 10.43 -10.51
C GLY A 187 39.76 9.00 -10.19
N ALA A 188 40.54 8.24 -9.41
CA ALA A 188 40.11 6.94 -8.90
C ALA A 188 38.88 7.07 -7.97
N GLU A 189 37.78 6.40 -8.33
CA GLU A 189 36.50 6.42 -7.61
C GLU A 189 36.41 5.31 -6.55
N ALA A 190 36.96 4.13 -6.86
CA ALA A 190 37.07 3.00 -5.93
C ALA A 190 38.39 2.27 -6.14
N VAL A 191 39.02 1.87 -5.03
CA VAL A 191 40.34 1.22 -5.02
C VAL A 191 40.29 -0.01 -4.11
N GLN A 192 40.77 -1.13 -4.62
CA GLN A 192 41.08 -2.33 -3.86
C GLN A 192 42.56 -2.67 -4.05
N LEU A 193 43.22 -3.09 -2.97
CA LEU A 193 44.61 -3.53 -2.97
C LEU A 193 44.70 -4.93 -2.38
N ASN A 194 45.12 -5.89 -3.20
CA ASN A 194 44.94 -7.32 -2.98
C ASN A 194 43.46 -7.60 -2.61
N ASP A 195 43.18 -8.07 -1.40
CA ASP A 195 41.84 -8.38 -0.90
C ASP A 195 41.23 -7.26 -0.02
N GLN A 196 41.86 -6.08 0.04
CA GLN A 196 41.51 -5.01 0.98
C GLN A 196 40.90 -3.78 0.28
N ARG A 197 39.79 -3.27 0.83
CA ARG A 197 39.11 -2.07 0.33
C ARG A 197 39.76 -0.80 0.86
N VAL A 198 40.34 -0.02 -0.04
CA VAL A 198 40.96 1.26 0.30
C VAL A 198 39.87 2.35 0.35
N THR A 199 39.84 3.12 1.44
CA THR A 199 38.90 4.25 1.60
C THR A 199 39.62 5.50 2.14
N ALA A 200 38.88 6.57 2.40
CA ALA A 200 39.44 7.81 2.97
C ALA A 200 40.13 7.60 4.33
N SER A 201 39.76 6.58 5.10
CA SER A 201 40.37 6.27 6.41
C SER A 201 41.40 5.14 6.36
N SER A 202 41.81 4.69 5.16
CA SER A 202 42.85 3.68 5.02
C SER A 202 44.23 4.21 5.40
N ALA A 203 44.98 3.43 6.18
CA ALA A 203 46.36 3.75 6.57
C ALA A 203 47.36 2.70 6.08
N PHE A 204 48.46 3.16 5.47
CA PHE A 204 49.63 2.33 5.20
C PHE A 204 50.62 2.41 6.36
N THR A 205 51.00 1.26 6.91
CA THR A 205 51.91 1.12 8.06
C THR A 205 52.87 -0.05 7.85
N GLY A 206 53.61 -0.46 8.89
CA GLY A 206 54.60 -1.53 8.82
C GLY A 206 56.00 -1.02 8.46
N SER A 207 56.76 -1.84 7.75
CA SER A 207 58.15 -1.55 7.36
C SER A 207 58.39 -1.90 5.89
N THR A 208 59.57 -1.54 5.37
CA THR A 208 60.10 -2.02 4.08
C THR A 208 59.90 -3.54 3.96
N GLY A 209 59.28 -4.00 2.86
CA GLY A 209 59.01 -5.43 2.60
C GLY A 209 57.92 -6.09 3.45
N ALA A 210 57.36 -5.37 4.42
CA ALA A 210 56.28 -5.82 5.30
C ALA A 210 55.26 -4.70 5.47
N VAL A 211 54.76 -4.18 4.34
CA VAL A 211 53.74 -3.14 4.29
C VAL A 211 52.41 -3.69 4.80
N GLN A 212 51.75 -2.92 5.65
CA GLN A 212 50.41 -3.21 6.15
C GLN A 212 49.43 -2.17 5.63
N LEU A 213 48.21 -2.60 5.31
CA LEU A 213 47.06 -1.74 5.02
C LEU A 213 46.02 -1.99 6.10
N ASP A 214 45.69 -0.96 6.87
CA ASP A 214 44.71 -1.02 7.98
C ASP A 214 45.03 -2.14 9.02
N GLY A 215 46.31 -2.48 9.18
CA GLY A 215 46.80 -3.54 10.06
C GLY A 215 46.85 -4.94 9.43
N THR A 216 46.43 -5.10 8.18
CA THR A 216 46.57 -6.34 7.41
C THR A 216 47.88 -6.31 6.62
N THR A 217 48.79 -7.26 6.86
CA THR A 217 50.03 -7.39 6.09
C THR A 217 49.72 -7.73 4.63
N LEU A 218 50.27 -6.94 3.72
CA LEU A 218 50.19 -7.18 2.29
C LEU A 218 51.36 -8.04 1.81
N THR A 219 51.13 -8.83 0.76
CA THR A 219 52.14 -9.68 0.13
C THR A 219 52.24 -9.34 -1.35
N ALA A 220 53.47 -9.32 -1.88
CA ALA A 220 53.71 -9.11 -3.31
C ALA A 220 53.32 -10.36 -4.13
N PRO A 221 52.83 -10.22 -5.38
CA PRO A 221 52.58 -8.97 -6.08
C PRO A 221 51.41 -8.19 -5.48
N TYR A 222 51.61 -6.88 -5.33
CA TYR A 222 50.60 -5.95 -4.85
C TYR A 222 49.70 -5.57 -6.03
N VAL A 223 48.48 -6.10 -6.04
CA VAL A 223 47.51 -5.92 -7.14
C VAL A 223 46.52 -4.84 -6.76
N TRP A 224 46.59 -3.71 -7.45
CA TRP A 224 45.61 -2.63 -7.32
C TRP A 224 44.52 -2.82 -8.39
N LEU A 225 43.28 -2.92 -7.95
CA LEU A 225 42.10 -2.84 -8.80
C LEU A 225 41.48 -1.46 -8.59
N VAL A 226 41.45 -0.64 -9.63
CA VAL A 226 41.06 0.75 -9.56
C VAL A 226 39.97 1.03 -10.58
N ILE A 227 38.86 1.61 -10.13
CA ILE A 227 37.77 2.12 -10.98
C ILE A 227 37.97 3.63 -11.18
N GLY A 228 37.83 4.09 -12.41
CA GLY A 228 38.01 5.48 -12.86
C GLY A 228 38.33 5.52 -14.35
N ASP A 229 38.63 6.70 -14.89
CA ASP A 229 38.98 6.80 -16.31
C ASP A 229 40.33 6.12 -16.61
N PRO A 230 40.37 5.05 -17.43
CA PRO A 230 41.55 4.19 -17.56
C PRO A 230 42.70 4.89 -18.30
N ASP A 231 42.39 5.81 -19.23
CA ASP A 231 43.39 6.57 -19.97
C ASP A 231 44.02 7.66 -19.10
N THR A 232 43.22 8.37 -18.32
CA THR A 232 43.68 9.37 -17.35
C THR A 232 44.57 8.73 -16.28
N ILE A 233 44.13 7.62 -15.68
CA ILE A 233 44.92 6.92 -14.64
C ILE A 233 46.21 6.34 -15.22
N ALA A 234 46.17 5.65 -16.36
CA ALA A 234 47.38 5.09 -16.97
C ALA A 234 48.39 6.19 -17.36
N THR A 235 47.90 7.32 -17.90
CA THR A 235 48.75 8.46 -18.24
C THR A 235 49.38 9.09 -17.00
N ALA A 236 48.61 9.30 -15.92
CA ALA A 236 49.10 9.89 -14.69
C ALA A 236 50.20 9.06 -14.02
N LEU A 237 50.07 7.73 -14.03
CA LEU A 237 51.05 6.81 -13.43
C LEU A 237 52.37 6.73 -14.20
N ASP A 238 52.37 7.03 -15.50
CA ASP A 238 53.58 7.04 -16.35
C ASP A 238 54.29 8.41 -16.39
N ILE A 239 53.74 9.44 -15.74
CA ILE A 239 54.39 10.76 -15.62
C ILE A 239 55.78 10.58 -14.98
N PRO A 240 56.86 11.10 -15.60
CA PRO A 240 58.21 11.04 -15.05
C PRO A 240 58.28 11.64 -13.64
N GLY A 241 58.67 10.81 -12.66
CA GLY A 241 58.73 11.19 -11.25
C GLY A 241 57.46 10.87 -10.42
N GLY A 242 56.38 10.38 -11.05
CA GLY A 242 55.17 9.94 -10.36
C GLY A 242 55.28 8.60 -9.63
N ALA A 243 54.16 8.05 -9.17
CA ALA A 243 54.07 6.84 -8.34
C ALA A 243 54.93 5.65 -8.84
N MET A 244 54.89 5.33 -10.13
CA MET A 244 55.64 4.19 -10.69
C MET A 244 57.16 4.42 -10.68
N ALA A 245 57.63 5.67 -10.63
CA ALA A 245 59.04 5.98 -10.41
C ALA A 245 59.48 5.67 -8.98
N TYR A 246 58.64 5.96 -7.97
CA TYR A 246 58.92 5.59 -6.58
C TYR A 246 58.99 4.06 -6.39
N VAL A 247 58.07 3.31 -7.00
CA VAL A 247 58.11 1.83 -7.02
C VAL A 247 59.43 1.31 -7.60
N ARG A 248 59.88 1.86 -8.73
CA ARG A 248 61.16 1.48 -9.38
C ARG A 248 62.39 1.88 -8.55
N ASN A 249 62.35 3.05 -7.90
CA ASN A 249 63.43 3.51 -7.01
C ASN A 249 63.54 2.65 -5.74
N ASP A 250 62.42 2.09 -5.26
CA ASP A 250 62.37 1.09 -4.20
C ASP A 250 62.79 -0.33 -4.68
N GLY A 251 63.23 -0.50 -5.93
CA GLY A 251 63.66 -1.79 -6.48
C GLY A 251 62.52 -2.74 -6.87
N GLY A 252 61.27 -2.29 -6.79
CA GLY A 252 60.12 -2.98 -7.36
C GLY A 252 59.98 -2.72 -8.87
N SER A 253 59.01 -3.39 -9.48
CA SER A 253 58.56 -3.12 -10.85
C SER A 253 57.05 -3.30 -10.93
N GLY A 254 56.42 -2.79 -11.99
CA GLY A 254 55.00 -3.05 -12.18
C GLY A 254 54.47 -2.69 -13.56
N SER A 255 53.27 -3.20 -13.85
CA SER A 255 52.52 -3.00 -15.10
C SER A 255 51.16 -2.36 -14.83
N VAL A 256 50.63 -1.65 -15.82
CA VAL A 256 49.28 -1.06 -15.79
C VAL A 256 48.48 -1.63 -16.96
N ASP A 257 47.45 -2.42 -16.65
CA ASP A 257 46.53 -3.00 -17.62
C ASP A 257 45.23 -2.20 -17.61
N LYS A 258 44.89 -1.56 -18.74
CA LYS A 258 43.60 -0.86 -18.91
C LYS A 258 42.48 -1.86 -19.18
N LEU A 259 41.38 -1.74 -18.44
CA LEU A 259 40.25 -2.66 -18.47
C LEU A 259 38.94 -1.88 -18.66
N THR A 260 38.07 -2.39 -19.52
CA THR A 260 36.71 -1.85 -19.73
C THR A 260 35.79 -2.12 -18.54
N GLU A 261 36.12 -3.14 -17.73
CA GLU A 261 35.39 -3.51 -16.52
C GLU A 261 36.39 -4.01 -15.46
N VAL A 262 36.33 -3.40 -14.29
CA VAL A 262 37.07 -3.74 -13.07
C VAL A 262 36.05 -3.96 -11.97
N HIS A 263 36.17 -5.07 -11.25
CA HIS A 263 35.37 -5.38 -10.07
C HIS A 263 36.17 -5.04 -8.82
N VAL A 264 35.59 -4.22 -7.95
CA VAL A 264 36.12 -3.87 -6.62
C VAL A 264 35.18 -4.50 -5.60
N ASP A 265 35.40 -5.77 -5.34
CA ASP A 265 34.56 -6.63 -4.50
C ASP A 265 34.92 -6.53 -3.00
N ALA A 266 36.15 -6.12 -2.68
CA ALA A 266 36.58 -5.95 -1.30
C ALA A 266 35.71 -4.89 -0.60
N LEU A 267 35.31 -5.20 0.65
CA LEU A 267 34.46 -4.36 1.48
C LEU A 267 35.20 -3.94 2.76
N ARG A 268 34.86 -2.76 3.28
CA ARG A 268 35.34 -2.25 4.58
C ARG A 268 34.26 -2.44 5.64
N ALA A 269 34.62 -3.12 6.71
CA ALA A 269 33.73 -3.28 7.86
C ALA A 269 33.39 -1.91 8.48
N ALA A 270 32.11 -1.72 8.84
CA ALA A 270 31.67 -0.55 9.57
C ALA A 270 32.01 -0.72 11.06
N ALA A 271 32.83 0.15 11.63
CA ALA A 271 32.90 0.28 13.08
C ALA A 271 31.60 0.93 13.58
N GLU A 272 30.96 0.35 14.60
CA GLU A 272 29.82 0.97 15.26
C GLU A 272 30.27 2.21 16.04
N PRO A 273 29.67 3.39 15.79
CA PRO A 273 30.04 4.61 16.49
C PRO A 273 29.54 4.57 17.94
N ARG A 274 30.44 4.78 18.90
CA ARG A 274 30.09 4.77 20.34
C ARG A 274 29.36 6.04 20.83
N TYR A 275 29.55 7.16 20.12
CA TYR A 275 29.09 8.49 20.54
C TYR A 275 28.32 9.26 19.47
N ALA A 276 28.48 8.89 18.20
CA ALA A 276 27.83 9.57 17.08
C ALA A 276 26.63 8.75 16.61
N THR A 277 25.45 9.37 16.58
CA THR A 277 24.22 8.76 16.07
C THR A 277 23.88 9.41 14.73
N PRO A 278 23.49 8.65 13.68
CA PRO A 278 22.93 9.23 12.46
C PRO A 278 21.73 10.12 12.79
N ALA A 279 21.62 11.28 12.13
CA ALA A 279 20.43 12.12 12.25
C ALA A 279 19.19 11.36 11.72
N ALA A 280 18.04 11.56 12.36
CA ALA A 280 16.78 11.01 11.87
C ALA A 280 16.45 11.55 10.47
N VAL A 281 15.86 10.71 9.62
CA VAL A 281 15.41 11.13 8.28
C VAL A 281 14.13 11.95 8.46
N PRO A 282 14.05 13.22 8.00
CA PRO A 282 12.85 14.02 8.18
C PRO A 282 11.64 13.38 7.49
N GLY A 283 10.57 13.12 8.26
CA GLY A 283 9.34 12.51 7.77
C GLY A 283 9.23 10.99 7.95
N SER A 284 10.13 10.36 8.72
CA SER A 284 9.94 9.00 9.27
C SER A 284 9.02 8.98 10.49
#